data_AF-A0A9E1KM40-F1
#
_entry.id   AF-A0A9E1KM40-F1
#
_cell.length_a   1.000
_cell.length_b   1.000
_cell.length_c   1.000
_cell.angle_alpha   90.00
_cell.angle_beta   90.00
_cell.angle_gamma   90.00
#
_symmetry.space_group_name_H-M   'P 1'
#
loop_
_entity.id
_entity.type
_entity.pdbx_description
1 polymer ?
#
loop_
_entity_poly.entity_id
_entity_poly.type
_entity_poly.pdbx_seq_one_letter_code
_entity_poly.pdbx_strand_id
1 'polypeptide(L)'
;MNIRYCRKTTASLLVALFLINSEVVLANEDKSLSSEFQRVLDSFMGSEMVLSCGESNMLFKIASGLFGGPELLWNSGTKWRELKRVTFEDTSIVFNGPGTKGGVPLEDIDLDLDAELDIPIFNSGPSLVKEHSVRDYIVKAKDGKYVPYQYTIDLVQGSMKTTNLRPITTHLKLDADKYSKEQSHVEGWYFHYVDPKKVDQEKKREEKAKEARMAEIAAVIEKYGKEITIETPAHSYHTTGTCSLP
;
A
#
# COMPACT_ATOMS: atom_id res chain seq x y z
N MET A 1 6.94 38.06 -95.77
CA MET A 1 5.70 38.65 -96.30
C MET A 1 4.55 37.84 -95.74
N ASN A 2 3.61 38.51 -95.05
CA ASN A 2 2.32 37.99 -94.57
C ASN A 2 2.34 36.92 -93.46
N ILE A 3 1.40 36.83 -92.51
CA ILE A 3 0.35 37.69 -91.95
C ILE A 3 -0.09 36.96 -90.65
N ARG A 4 -0.56 37.72 -89.67
CA ARG A 4 -1.25 37.30 -88.43
C ARG A 4 -2.40 36.30 -88.70
N TYR A 5 -2.83 35.51 -87.71
CA TYR A 5 -4.14 35.67 -87.04
C TYR A 5 -4.48 34.52 -86.06
N CYS A 6 -4.75 34.93 -84.82
CA CYS A 6 -5.78 34.45 -83.87
C CYS A 6 -6.84 33.45 -84.38
N ARG A 7 -7.18 32.45 -83.54
CA ARG A 7 -8.55 32.33 -83.00
C ARG A 7 -8.67 31.44 -81.76
N LYS A 8 -9.43 31.99 -80.79
CA LYS A 8 -10.06 31.35 -79.63
C LYS A 8 -11.01 30.21 -80.05
N THR A 9 -11.14 29.17 -79.23
CA THR A 9 -12.44 28.65 -78.78
C THR A 9 -12.32 27.84 -77.49
N THR A 10 -13.26 28.12 -76.61
CA THR A 10 -13.57 27.57 -75.29
C THR A 10 -14.10 26.14 -75.33
N ALA A 11 -13.76 25.32 -74.34
CA ALA A 11 -14.67 24.30 -73.80
C ALA A 11 -14.29 24.00 -72.34
N SER A 12 -15.19 24.38 -71.44
CA SER A 12 -15.21 24.01 -70.04
C SER A 12 -15.21 22.50 -69.87
N LEU A 13 -14.47 21.98 -68.91
CA LEU A 13 -14.86 20.75 -68.22
C LEU A 13 -14.52 20.90 -66.73
N LEU A 14 -15.57 20.76 -65.92
CA LEU A 14 -15.53 20.78 -64.46
C LEU A 14 -14.47 19.80 -63.94
N VAL A 15 -13.55 20.30 -63.12
CA VAL A 15 -12.83 19.46 -62.17
C VAL A 15 -13.45 19.74 -60.80
N ALA A 16 -14.13 18.72 -60.29
CA ALA A 16 -14.81 18.71 -59.02
C ALA A 16 -13.84 19.08 -57.89
N LEU A 17 -14.27 20.04 -57.05
CA LEU A 17 -13.75 20.20 -55.70
C LEU A 17 -13.99 18.87 -54.96
N PHE A 18 -12.94 18.07 -54.79
CA PHE A 18 -12.88 17.15 -53.67
C PHE A 18 -12.64 17.98 -52.41
N LEU A 19 -13.73 18.30 -51.73
CA LEU A 19 -13.72 18.59 -50.30
C LEU A 19 -13.18 17.34 -49.62
N ILE A 20 -11.88 17.33 -49.32
CA ILE A 20 -11.34 16.44 -48.30
C ILE A 20 -11.95 16.97 -47.01
N ASN A 21 -13.01 16.30 -46.56
CA ASN A 21 -13.45 16.36 -45.18
C ASN A 21 -12.22 15.98 -44.34
N SER A 22 -11.55 16.99 -43.80
CA SER A 22 -10.77 16.83 -42.59
C SER A 22 -11.77 16.47 -41.50
N GLU A 23 -12.14 15.20 -41.44
CA GLU A 23 -12.58 14.61 -40.18
C GLU A 23 -11.40 14.83 -39.24
N VAL A 24 -11.51 15.89 -38.45
CA VAL A 24 -10.83 16.00 -37.19
C VAL A 24 -11.36 14.83 -36.38
N VAL A 25 -10.73 13.67 -36.56
CA VAL A 25 -10.72 12.62 -35.57
C VAL A 25 -10.04 13.29 -34.38
N LEU A 26 -10.85 13.92 -33.53
CA LEU A 26 -10.52 14.07 -32.13
C LEU A 26 -10.41 12.64 -31.62
N ALA A 27 -9.23 12.05 -31.82
CA ALA A 27 -8.79 10.93 -31.04
C ALA A 27 -8.90 11.45 -29.61
N ASN A 28 -9.93 10.99 -28.91
CA ASN A 28 -9.95 11.02 -27.47
C ASN A 28 -8.85 10.02 -27.09
N GLU A 29 -7.59 10.43 -27.22
CA GLU A 29 -6.45 9.69 -26.68
C GLU A 29 -6.78 9.53 -25.22
N ASP A 30 -6.99 8.29 -24.78
CA ASP A 30 -6.98 7.95 -23.37
C ASP A 30 -5.67 8.53 -22.82
N LYS A 31 -5.79 9.63 -22.08
CA LYS A 31 -4.64 10.34 -21.51
C LYS A 31 -4.02 9.42 -20.47
N SER A 32 -3.07 8.61 -20.91
CA SER A 32 -2.28 7.80 -20.02
C SER A 32 -1.35 8.70 -19.19
N LEU A 33 -0.99 8.27 -17.99
CA LEU A 33 -0.01 8.99 -17.16
C LEU A 33 1.32 9.15 -17.91
N SER A 34 1.76 8.10 -18.60
CA SER A 34 2.99 8.13 -19.40
C SER A 34 2.96 9.16 -20.53
N SER A 35 1.85 9.27 -21.28
CA SER A 35 1.75 10.22 -22.39
C SER A 35 1.68 11.67 -21.90
N GLU A 36 0.94 11.93 -20.81
CA GLU A 36 0.91 13.26 -20.19
C GLU A 36 2.26 13.64 -19.57
N PHE A 37 2.99 12.68 -19.01
CA PHE A 37 4.33 12.93 -18.49
C PHE A 37 5.32 13.29 -19.60
N GLN A 38 5.34 12.53 -20.68
CA GLN A 38 6.20 12.84 -21.82
C GLN A 38 5.86 14.20 -22.43
N ARG A 39 4.57 14.53 -22.55
CA ARG A 39 4.12 15.87 -22.96
C ARG A 39 4.70 16.97 -22.07
N VAL A 40 4.78 16.76 -20.75
CA VAL A 40 5.36 17.73 -19.82
C VAL A 40 6.88 17.80 -19.96
N LEU A 41 7.57 16.66 -20.07
CA LEU A 41 9.03 16.62 -20.23
C LEU A 41 9.51 17.24 -21.54
N ASP A 42 8.80 16.99 -22.65
CA ASP A 42 9.14 17.52 -23.97
C ASP A 42 8.77 19.00 -24.15
N SER A 43 7.97 19.55 -23.22
CA SER A 43 7.53 20.92 -23.30
C SER A 43 8.62 21.89 -22.90
N PHE A 44 9.00 22.73 -23.85
CA PHE A 44 9.89 23.87 -23.60
C PHE A 44 9.21 24.99 -22.80
N MET A 45 7.87 25.03 -22.72
CA MET A 45 7.13 26.14 -22.12
C MET A 45 6.05 25.68 -21.15
N GLY A 46 6.41 25.63 -19.86
CA GLY A 46 5.48 25.74 -18.72
C GLY A 46 4.32 24.74 -18.70
N SER A 47 4.50 23.55 -19.26
CA SER A 47 3.51 22.49 -19.16
C SER A 47 3.52 21.89 -17.77
N GLU A 48 2.32 21.53 -17.31
CA GLU A 48 2.14 20.84 -16.05
C GLU A 48 1.22 19.63 -16.21
N MET A 49 1.38 18.67 -15.31
CA MET A 49 0.43 17.61 -15.05
C MET A 49 0.22 17.48 -13.55
N VAL A 50 -1.00 17.09 -13.15
CA VAL A 50 -1.35 16.77 -11.78
C VAL A 50 -1.77 15.31 -11.74
N LEU A 51 -1.30 14.58 -10.73
CA LEU A 51 -1.65 13.19 -10.50
C LEU A 51 -1.97 12.96 -9.03
N SER A 52 -2.92 12.07 -8.77
CA SER A 52 -3.25 11.56 -7.44
C SER A 52 -2.60 10.20 -7.27
N CYS A 53 -1.92 9.95 -6.16
CA CYS A 53 -1.28 8.67 -5.87
C CYS A 53 -1.54 8.18 -4.44
N GLY A 54 -1.65 6.86 -4.29
CA GLY A 54 -1.81 6.16 -3.01
C GLY A 54 -3.22 6.24 -2.43
N GLU A 55 -3.47 5.46 -1.38
CA GLU A 55 -4.80 5.34 -0.75
C GLU A 55 -5.31 6.66 -0.16
N SER A 56 -4.41 7.55 0.25
CA SER A 56 -4.75 8.87 0.78
C SER A 56 -4.91 9.94 -0.30
N ASN A 57 -4.92 9.57 -1.60
CA ASN A 57 -5.02 10.48 -2.74
C ASN A 57 -4.03 11.66 -2.66
N MET A 58 -2.74 11.36 -2.43
CA MET A 58 -1.71 12.39 -2.39
C MET A 58 -1.59 13.04 -3.76
N LEU A 59 -1.76 14.36 -3.82
CA LEU A 59 -1.66 15.11 -5.05
C LEU A 59 -0.22 15.54 -5.31
N PHE A 60 0.27 15.19 -6.49
CA PHE A 60 1.54 15.61 -7.04
C PHE A 60 1.32 16.46 -8.29
N LYS A 61 2.22 17.40 -8.53
CA LYS A 61 2.28 18.21 -9.73
C LYS A 61 3.67 18.10 -10.31
N ILE A 62 3.77 17.83 -11.60
CA ILE A 62 5.03 17.87 -12.34
C ILE A 62 4.94 19.08 -13.27
N ALA A 63 5.94 19.94 -13.24
CA ALA A 63 6.00 21.14 -14.05
C ALA A 63 7.33 21.21 -14.80
N SER A 64 7.28 21.54 -16.10
CA SER A 64 8.48 21.83 -16.89
C SER A 64 9.04 23.20 -16.50
N GLY A 65 10.29 23.26 -16.04
CA GLY A 65 10.96 24.53 -15.77
C GLY A 65 11.41 25.21 -17.07
N LEU A 66 11.30 26.54 -17.14
CA LEU A 66 11.77 27.33 -18.28
C LEU A 66 13.30 27.33 -18.45
N PHE A 67 14.04 27.03 -17.36
CA PHE A 67 15.52 27.07 -17.32
C PHE A 67 16.16 26.05 -16.37
N GLY A 68 15.37 25.41 -15.50
CA GLY A 68 15.74 24.24 -14.72
C GLY A 68 14.96 23.06 -15.26
N GLY A 69 15.46 21.84 -15.09
CA GLY A 69 14.73 20.63 -15.48
C GLY A 69 13.34 20.53 -14.84
N PRO A 70 12.61 19.43 -15.07
CA PRO A 70 11.29 19.23 -14.47
C PRO A 70 11.35 19.32 -12.94
N GLU A 71 10.28 19.89 -12.36
CA GLU A 71 10.10 20.02 -10.92
C GLU A 71 8.92 19.17 -10.46
N LEU A 72 9.06 18.51 -9.31
CA LEU A 72 7.99 17.77 -8.66
C LEU A 72 7.51 18.54 -7.43
N LEU A 73 6.22 18.84 -7.38
CA LEU A 73 5.57 19.50 -6.26
C LEU A 73 4.57 18.57 -5.60
N TRP A 74 4.50 18.64 -4.27
CA TRP A 74 3.52 17.93 -3.47
C TRP A 74 2.52 18.92 -2.84
N ASN A 75 1.24 18.59 -2.86
CA ASN A 75 0.21 19.40 -2.21
C ASN A 75 0.09 19.05 -0.73
N SER A 76 0.49 19.97 0.16
CA SER A 76 0.35 19.80 1.61
C SER A 76 -1.03 20.27 2.13
N GLY A 77 -2.08 20.17 1.31
CA GLY A 77 -3.46 20.58 1.58
C GLY A 77 -3.78 22.04 1.25
N THR A 78 -2.89 22.98 1.56
CA THR A 78 -3.12 24.42 1.32
C THR A 78 -2.15 25.06 0.33
N LYS A 79 -1.00 24.41 0.06
CA LYS A 79 0.07 24.95 -0.78
C LYS A 79 0.80 23.80 -1.48
N TRP A 80 1.25 24.08 -2.69
CA TRP A 80 2.22 23.26 -3.40
C TRP A 80 3.62 23.51 -2.84
N ARG A 81 4.35 22.44 -2.57
CA ARG A 81 5.74 22.48 -2.09
C ARG A 81 6.61 21.67 -3.02
N GLU A 82 7.65 22.30 -3.54
CA GLU A 82 8.67 21.61 -4.33
C GLU A 82 9.38 20.54 -3.48
N LEU A 83 9.47 19.34 -4.02
CA LEU A 83 10.23 18.23 -3.47
C LEU A 83 11.66 18.30 -3.98
N LYS A 84 12.62 18.18 -3.06
CA LYS A 84 14.04 18.22 -3.39
C LYS A 84 14.59 16.81 -3.57
N ARG A 85 15.70 16.68 -4.31
CA ARG A 85 16.38 15.40 -4.61
C ARG A 85 15.45 14.42 -5.33
N VAL A 86 14.75 14.95 -6.33
CA VAL A 86 13.90 14.19 -7.23
C VAL A 86 14.77 13.76 -8.42
N THR A 87 14.65 12.51 -8.81
CA THR A 87 15.24 11.96 -10.03
C THR A 87 14.11 11.65 -10.98
N PHE A 88 14.16 12.26 -12.16
CA PHE A 88 13.23 11.98 -13.25
C PHE A 88 13.89 10.98 -14.19
N GLU A 89 13.25 9.84 -14.34
CA GLU A 89 13.61 8.79 -15.31
C GLU A 89 12.58 8.79 -16.44
N ASP A 90 12.84 8.03 -17.50
CA ASP A 90 11.97 8.01 -18.69
C ASP A 90 10.53 7.58 -18.38
N THR A 91 10.36 6.69 -17.40
CA THR A 91 9.07 6.10 -17.02
C THR A 91 8.74 6.24 -15.55
N SER A 92 9.63 6.85 -14.76
CA SER A 92 9.50 6.87 -13.31
C SER A 92 9.98 8.19 -12.70
N ILE A 93 9.48 8.49 -11.50
CA ILE A 93 9.94 9.61 -10.69
C ILE A 93 10.30 9.10 -9.31
N VAL A 94 11.56 9.27 -8.92
CA VAL A 94 12.09 8.78 -7.64
C VAL A 94 12.43 9.96 -6.74
N PHE A 95 11.93 9.96 -5.51
CA PHE A 95 12.21 11.03 -4.55
C PHE A 95 12.15 10.56 -3.10
N ASN A 96 12.80 11.30 -2.20
CA ASN A 96 12.68 11.07 -0.77
C ASN A 96 11.54 11.93 -0.21
N GLY A 97 10.51 11.27 0.29
CA GLY A 97 9.30 11.92 0.76
C GLY A 97 9.16 11.94 2.29
N PRO A 98 8.01 12.36 2.81
CA PRO A 98 7.70 12.22 4.22
C PRO A 98 7.76 10.74 4.61
N GLY A 99 8.25 10.47 5.81
CA GLY A 99 8.29 9.14 6.38
C GLY A 99 7.12 8.88 7.31
N THR A 100 7.09 7.69 7.90
CA THR A 100 6.10 7.34 8.92
C THR A 100 6.73 7.26 10.30
N LYS A 101 5.93 7.57 11.32
CA LYS A 101 6.18 7.15 12.71
C LYS A 101 5.32 5.93 12.98
N GLY A 102 5.74 5.11 13.94
CA GLY A 102 5.09 3.83 14.20
C GLY A 102 5.68 2.75 13.30
N GLY A 103 5.91 1.56 13.88
CA GLY A 103 6.46 0.42 13.15
C GLY A 103 5.55 -0.08 12.04
N VAL A 104 5.99 -1.13 11.34
CA VAL A 104 5.22 -1.80 10.27
C VAL A 104 3.82 -2.18 10.79
N PRO A 105 2.72 -1.96 10.01
CA PRO A 105 1.38 -2.47 10.35
C PRO A 105 1.44 -3.95 10.71
N LEU A 106 0.68 -4.40 11.71
CA LEU A 106 0.82 -5.78 12.22
C LEU A 106 0.44 -6.81 11.15
N GLU A 107 -0.56 -6.46 10.33
CA GLU A 107 -1.00 -7.15 9.14
C GLU A 107 0.11 -7.36 8.10
N ASP A 108 1.04 -6.40 8.00
CA ASP A 108 2.14 -6.38 7.03
C ASP A 108 3.45 -6.95 7.58
N ILE A 109 3.50 -7.33 8.85
CA ILE A 109 4.69 -8.00 9.40
C ILE A 109 4.75 -9.39 8.79
N ASP A 110 5.71 -9.58 7.87
CA ASP A 110 6.06 -10.85 7.23
C ASP A 110 6.86 -11.74 8.18
N LEU A 111 6.31 -11.95 9.38
CA LEU A 111 6.76 -12.95 10.33
C LEU A 111 5.59 -13.87 10.59
N ASP A 112 5.87 -15.16 10.47
CA ASP A 112 4.99 -16.20 10.99
C ASP A 112 5.08 -16.15 12.51
N LEU A 113 4.28 -15.26 13.11
CA LEU A 113 4.23 -15.06 14.55
C LEU A 113 3.84 -16.34 15.28
N ASP A 114 3.08 -17.23 14.63
CA ASP A 114 2.69 -18.53 15.19
C ASP A 114 3.89 -19.49 15.25
N ALA A 115 4.82 -19.43 14.28
CA ALA A 115 6.04 -20.21 14.29
C ALA A 115 7.15 -19.61 15.18
N GLU A 116 7.24 -18.28 15.26
CA GLU A 116 8.30 -17.60 16.02
C GLU A 116 7.97 -17.44 17.50
N LEU A 117 6.70 -17.23 17.83
CA LEU A 117 6.24 -17.09 19.20
C LEU A 117 5.55 -18.38 19.62
N ASP A 118 6.25 -19.15 20.45
CA ASP A 118 5.75 -20.35 21.14
C ASP A 118 4.65 -19.98 22.17
N ILE A 119 3.52 -19.49 21.67
CA ILE A 119 2.34 -19.06 22.42
C ILE A 119 1.21 -20.06 22.11
N PRO A 120 0.84 -20.93 23.06
CA PRO A 120 -0.21 -21.91 22.85
C PRO A 120 -1.58 -21.23 22.70
N ILE A 121 -2.40 -21.73 21.78
CA ILE A 121 -3.80 -21.34 21.60
C ILE A 121 -4.68 -22.53 22.02
N PHE A 122 -5.46 -22.36 23.08
CA PHE A 122 -6.25 -23.42 23.72
C PHE A 122 -7.72 -23.43 23.31
N ASN A 123 -8.21 -22.33 22.71
CA ASN A 123 -9.58 -22.18 22.22
C ASN A 123 -9.73 -22.52 20.71
N SER A 124 -8.73 -23.13 20.09
CA SER A 124 -8.79 -23.63 18.71
C SER A 124 -9.53 -24.97 18.66
N GLY A 125 -10.86 -24.93 18.68
CA GLY A 125 -11.74 -26.11 18.57
C GLY A 125 -12.44 -26.21 17.21
N PRO A 126 -12.98 -27.38 16.82
CA PRO A 126 -13.71 -27.58 15.57
C PRO A 126 -15.13 -26.95 15.57
N SER A 127 -15.47 -26.13 16.57
CA SER A 127 -16.70 -25.36 16.57
C SER A 127 -16.64 -24.29 15.47
N LEU A 128 -17.80 -23.85 14.96
CA LEU A 128 -17.98 -22.89 13.85
C LEU A 128 -17.40 -21.47 14.11
N VAL A 129 -16.50 -21.34 15.08
CA VAL A 129 -15.87 -20.09 15.50
C VAL A 129 -14.54 -19.95 14.79
N LYS A 130 -14.25 -18.71 14.38
CA LYS A 130 -13.03 -18.29 13.69
C LYS A 130 -11.79 -18.92 14.33
N GLU A 131 -10.92 -19.50 13.52
CA GLU A 131 -9.61 -19.98 13.96
C GLU A 131 -8.80 -18.80 14.53
N HIS A 132 -8.40 -18.92 15.79
CA HIS A 132 -7.60 -17.92 16.48
C HIS A 132 -6.12 -18.20 16.26
N SER A 133 -5.35 -17.16 15.97
CA SER A 133 -3.89 -17.20 15.81
C SER A 133 -3.21 -16.40 16.92
N VAL A 134 -1.91 -16.61 17.12
CA VAL A 134 -1.08 -15.79 18.00
C VAL A 134 -1.21 -14.31 17.63
N ARG A 135 -1.29 -13.99 16.33
CA ARG A 135 -1.45 -12.62 15.83
C ARG A 135 -2.68 -11.91 16.42
N ASP A 136 -3.76 -12.63 16.76
CA ASP A 136 -4.95 -12.04 17.37
C ASP A 136 -4.69 -11.51 18.80
N TYR A 137 -3.62 -11.96 19.45
CA TYR A 137 -3.25 -11.60 20.82
C TYR A 137 -2.03 -10.67 20.87
N ILE A 138 -1.42 -10.32 19.75
CA ILE A 138 -0.28 -9.41 19.69
C ILE A 138 -0.76 -8.00 19.34
N VAL A 139 -0.24 -7.01 20.05
CA VAL A 139 -0.56 -5.59 19.84
C VAL A 139 0.70 -4.76 19.75
N LYS A 140 0.62 -3.60 19.08
CA LYS A 140 1.70 -2.60 19.09
C LYS A 140 1.83 -2.01 20.49
N ALA A 141 3.02 -2.13 21.08
CA ALA A 141 3.31 -1.64 22.42
C ALA A 141 3.53 -0.12 22.44
N LYS A 142 4.23 0.41 21.42
CA LYS A 142 4.50 1.84 21.24
C LYS A 142 4.89 2.15 19.80
N ASP A 143 4.86 3.43 19.46
CA ASP A 143 5.38 3.89 18.18
C ASP A 143 6.90 3.81 18.12
N GLY A 144 7.38 3.27 17.00
CA GLY A 144 8.79 3.30 16.65
C GLY A 144 9.27 4.71 16.28
N LYS A 145 10.58 4.82 16.05
CA LYS A 145 11.18 6.07 15.55
C LYS A 145 10.66 6.41 14.16
N TYR A 146 10.76 7.69 13.81
CA TYR A 146 10.47 8.14 12.45
C TYR A 146 11.44 7.50 11.45
N VAL A 147 10.90 6.91 10.39
CA VAL A 147 11.66 6.30 9.31
C VAL A 147 11.34 7.02 8.00
N PRO A 148 12.33 7.63 7.33
CA PRO A 148 12.11 8.25 6.03
C PRO A 148 11.89 7.19 4.94
N TYR A 149 11.10 7.54 3.93
CA TYR A 149 10.79 6.68 2.79
C TYR A 149 11.28 7.29 1.48
N GLN A 150 11.64 6.41 0.57
CA GLN A 150 11.76 6.70 -0.85
C GLN A 150 10.45 6.35 -1.54
N TYR A 151 10.06 7.19 -2.47
CA TYR A 151 8.87 7.04 -3.30
C TYR A 151 9.32 6.88 -4.74
N THR A 152 8.71 5.94 -5.44
CA THR A 152 8.86 5.73 -6.87
C THR A 152 7.48 5.77 -7.49
N ILE A 153 7.20 6.78 -8.30
CA ILE A 153 5.98 6.85 -9.10
C ILE A 153 6.30 6.22 -10.46
N ASP A 154 5.68 5.09 -10.76
CA ASP A 154 5.74 4.43 -12.06
C ASP A 154 4.57 4.93 -12.91
N LEU A 155 4.90 5.65 -13.98
CA LEU A 155 3.93 6.35 -14.83
C LEU A 155 3.38 5.45 -15.95
N VAL A 156 4.03 4.32 -16.22
CA VAL A 156 3.55 3.32 -17.18
C VAL A 156 2.52 2.43 -16.50
N GLN A 157 2.80 1.99 -15.29
CA GLN A 157 1.89 1.15 -14.49
C GLN A 157 0.81 1.97 -13.79
N GLY A 158 1.00 3.29 -13.66
CA GLY A 158 0.12 4.12 -12.85
C GLY A 158 0.14 3.67 -11.39
N SER A 159 1.34 3.48 -10.84
CA SER A 159 1.53 3.01 -9.47
C SER A 159 2.55 3.86 -8.72
N MET A 160 2.48 3.81 -7.40
CA MET A 160 3.46 4.43 -6.53
C MET A 160 3.94 3.41 -5.52
N LYS A 161 5.23 3.10 -5.56
CA LYS A 161 5.91 2.28 -4.57
C LYS A 161 6.52 3.19 -3.51
N THR A 162 6.33 2.84 -2.24
CA THR A 162 7.07 3.42 -1.13
C THR A 162 8.05 2.40 -0.58
N THR A 163 9.22 2.81 -0.13
CA THR A 163 10.23 1.90 0.43
C THR A 163 10.98 2.58 1.57
N ASN A 164 11.17 1.86 2.68
CA ASN A 164 11.83 2.41 3.85
C ASN A 164 13.34 2.61 3.61
N LEU A 165 13.88 3.79 3.92
CA LEU A 165 15.30 4.09 3.74
C LEU A 165 16.17 3.71 4.94
N ARG A 166 15.55 3.42 6.08
CA ARG A 166 16.22 3.01 7.32
C ARG A 166 15.46 1.85 7.94
N PRO A 167 16.10 1.06 8.82
CA PRO A 167 15.41 -0.01 9.52
C PRO A 167 14.20 0.54 10.29
N ILE A 168 13.10 -0.22 10.25
CA ILE A 168 11.90 0.06 11.03
C ILE A 168 11.94 -0.81 12.27
N THR A 169 11.84 -0.17 13.44
CA THR A 169 11.72 -0.86 14.71
C THR A 169 10.24 -0.93 15.09
N THR A 170 9.71 -2.15 15.18
CA THR A 170 8.34 -2.41 15.60
C THR A 170 8.34 -3.03 16.99
N HIS A 171 7.62 -2.41 17.91
CA HIS A 171 7.53 -2.86 19.30
C HIS A 171 6.19 -3.54 19.51
N LEU A 172 6.21 -4.83 19.81
CA LEU A 172 5.04 -5.67 20.02
C LEU A 172 4.96 -6.14 21.47
N LYS A 173 3.77 -6.52 21.93
CA LYS A 173 3.58 -7.23 23.19
C LYS A 173 2.33 -8.10 23.09
N LEU A 174 2.25 -9.10 23.96
CA LEU A 174 1.01 -9.83 24.20
C LEU A 174 -0.03 -8.93 24.88
N ASP A 175 -1.25 -8.92 24.36
CA ASP A 175 -2.44 -8.45 25.07
C ASP A 175 -2.81 -9.49 26.13
N ALA A 176 -2.16 -9.38 27.29
CA ALA A 176 -2.30 -10.32 28.39
C ALA A 176 -3.75 -10.45 28.89
N ASP A 177 -4.51 -9.35 28.89
CA ASP A 177 -5.90 -9.33 29.35
C ASP A 177 -6.79 -10.10 28.38
N LYS A 178 -6.65 -9.81 27.07
CA LYS A 178 -7.39 -10.53 26.03
C LYS A 178 -7.01 -12.01 26.00
N TYR A 179 -5.71 -12.31 26.00
CA TYR A 179 -5.20 -13.68 25.98
C TYR A 179 -5.68 -14.47 27.20
N SER A 180 -5.48 -13.97 28.42
CA SER A 180 -5.94 -14.65 29.63
C SER A 180 -7.45 -14.87 29.63
N LYS A 181 -8.24 -13.89 29.19
CA LYS A 181 -9.71 -13.99 29.18
C LYS A 181 -10.21 -15.04 28.21
N GLU A 182 -9.70 -15.06 26.98
CA GLU A 182 -10.17 -15.97 25.93
C GLU A 182 -9.59 -17.38 26.10
N GLN A 183 -8.37 -17.51 26.61
CA GLN A 183 -7.67 -18.78 26.73
C GLN A 183 -7.93 -19.53 28.04
N SER A 184 -8.35 -18.84 29.11
CA SER A 184 -8.64 -19.48 30.40
C SER A 184 -9.90 -20.34 30.38
N HIS A 185 -10.74 -20.24 29.35
CA HIS A 185 -11.93 -21.07 29.24
C HIS A 185 -11.54 -22.49 28.86
N VAL A 186 -11.76 -23.42 29.78
CA VAL A 186 -11.76 -24.86 29.47
C VAL A 186 -13.19 -25.19 29.05
N GLU A 187 -13.43 -25.45 27.76
CA GLU A 187 -14.71 -25.98 27.32
C GLU A 187 -14.97 -27.30 28.07
N GLY A 188 -15.88 -27.25 29.03
CA GLY A 188 -16.38 -28.45 29.68
C GLY A 188 -17.23 -29.21 28.69
N TRP A 189 -16.82 -30.43 28.33
CA TRP A 189 -17.64 -31.37 27.56
C TRP A 189 -18.86 -31.81 28.39
N TYR A 190 -19.90 -30.98 28.46
CA TYR A 190 -21.11 -31.25 29.23
C TYR A 190 -22.18 -31.99 28.44
N PHE A 191 -21.85 -33.14 27.83
CA PHE A 191 -22.86 -34.14 27.41
C PHE A 191 -22.38 -35.60 27.48
N HIS A 192 -21.38 -35.92 28.32
CA HIS A 192 -21.02 -37.31 28.59
C HIS A 192 -21.60 -37.77 29.94
N TYR A 193 -22.28 -38.92 29.92
CA TYR A 193 -22.75 -39.58 31.14
C TYR A 193 -21.53 -39.97 31.99
N VAL A 194 -21.27 -39.21 33.04
CA VAL A 194 -20.23 -39.54 34.03
C VAL A 194 -20.82 -40.56 34.99
N ASP A 195 -20.17 -41.72 35.13
CA ASP A 195 -20.50 -42.71 36.16
C ASP A 195 -20.57 -42.01 37.54
N PRO A 196 -21.71 -42.08 38.27
CA PRO A 196 -21.87 -41.44 39.57
C PRO A 196 -20.74 -41.75 40.58
N LYS A 197 -20.09 -42.91 40.44
CA LYS A 197 -18.97 -43.32 41.31
C LYS A 197 -17.62 -42.66 40.97
N LYS A 198 -17.53 -41.97 39.83
CA LYS A 198 -16.30 -41.33 39.32
C LYS A 198 -16.39 -39.81 39.24
N VAL A 199 -17.53 -39.22 39.60
CA VAL A 199 -17.76 -37.77 39.55
C VAL A 199 -16.68 -36.98 40.30
N ASP A 200 -16.32 -37.39 41.50
CA ASP A 200 -15.28 -36.71 42.30
C ASP A 200 -13.89 -36.84 41.70
N GLN A 201 -13.60 -37.98 41.03
CA GLN A 201 -12.33 -38.19 40.34
C GLN A 201 -12.23 -37.30 39.09
N GLU A 202 -13.33 -37.16 38.37
CA GLU A 202 -13.39 -36.33 37.16
C GLU A 202 -13.31 -34.84 37.49
N LYS A 203 -14.05 -34.37 38.51
CA LYS A 203 -13.91 -33.00 39.02
C LYS A 203 -12.47 -32.67 39.42
N LYS A 204 -11.80 -33.56 40.14
CA LYS A 204 -10.37 -33.36 40.51
C LYS A 204 -9.44 -33.32 39.30
N ARG A 205 -9.76 -34.03 38.22
CA ARG A 205 -8.99 -33.98 36.97
C ARG A 205 -9.22 -32.68 36.23
N GLU A 206 -10.48 -32.24 36.12
CA GLU A 206 -10.85 -30.94 35.54
C GLU A 206 -10.20 -29.78 36.29
N GLU A 207 -10.23 -29.79 37.63
CA GLU A 207 -9.56 -28.78 38.46
C GLU A 207 -8.05 -28.75 38.20
N LYS A 208 -7.38 -29.91 38.19
CA LYS A 208 -5.94 -29.99 37.86
C LYS A 208 -5.62 -29.51 36.45
N ALA A 209 -6.47 -29.83 35.47
CA ALA A 209 -6.29 -29.38 34.10
C ALA A 209 -6.46 -27.85 33.99
N LYS A 210 -7.43 -27.29 34.71
CA LYS A 210 -7.63 -25.85 34.79
C LYS A 210 -6.46 -25.15 35.48
N GLU A 211 -5.96 -25.68 36.59
CA GLU A 211 -4.78 -25.16 37.28
C GLU A 211 -3.55 -25.18 36.38
N ALA A 212 -3.30 -26.30 35.68
CA ALA A 212 -2.19 -26.41 34.73
C ALA A 212 -2.30 -25.38 33.59
N ARG A 213 -3.50 -25.21 33.01
CA ARG A 213 -3.75 -24.21 31.95
C ARG A 213 -3.52 -22.79 32.45
N MET A 214 -4.01 -22.45 33.64
CA MET A 214 -3.80 -21.11 34.21
C MET A 214 -2.33 -20.84 34.50
N ALA A 215 -1.56 -21.86 34.94
CA ALA A 215 -0.12 -21.74 35.13
C ALA A 215 0.62 -21.51 33.80
N GLU A 216 0.21 -22.21 32.74
CA GLU A 216 0.76 -22.03 31.39
C GLU A 216 0.47 -20.64 30.83
N ILE A 217 -0.78 -20.17 30.94
CA ILE A 217 -1.17 -18.80 30.58
C ILE A 217 -0.33 -17.77 31.34
N ALA A 218 -0.12 -17.95 32.64
CA ALA A 218 0.71 -17.05 33.44
C ALA A 218 2.17 -17.02 32.96
N ALA A 219 2.74 -18.19 32.62
CA ALA A 219 4.09 -18.28 32.08
C ALA A 219 4.22 -17.59 30.70
N VAL A 220 3.22 -17.72 29.84
CA VAL A 220 3.14 -17.04 28.54
C VAL A 220 3.09 -15.53 28.73
N ILE A 221 2.25 -15.03 29.65
CA ILE A 221 2.16 -13.61 29.99
C ILE A 221 3.47 -13.08 30.57
N GLU A 222 4.15 -13.84 31.44
CA GLU A 222 5.43 -13.43 31.99
C GLU A 222 6.50 -13.28 30.90
N LYS A 223 6.53 -14.22 29.95
CA LYS A 223 7.50 -14.28 28.86
C LYS A 223 7.23 -13.23 27.76
N TYR A 224 5.98 -13.11 27.30
CA TYR A 224 5.59 -12.32 26.12
C TYR A 224 4.74 -11.09 26.43
N GLY A 225 4.33 -10.88 27.69
CA GLY A 225 3.64 -9.67 28.12
C GLY A 225 4.57 -8.44 28.19
N LYS A 226 5.88 -8.66 28.15
CA LYS A 226 6.89 -7.60 27.98
C LYS A 226 7.04 -7.24 26.50
N GLU A 227 7.60 -6.06 26.27
CA GLU A 227 7.85 -5.56 24.92
C GLU A 227 8.89 -6.42 24.19
N ILE A 228 8.52 -6.86 22.98
CA ILE A 228 9.37 -7.56 22.01
C ILE A 228 9.64 -6.58 20.89
N THR A 229 10.86 -6.60 20.36
CA THR A 229 11.26 -5.72 19.26
C THR A 229 11.55 -6.54 18.02
N ILE A 230 10.92 -6.17 16.91
CA ILE A 230 11.19 -6.68 15.58
C ILE A 230 11.84 -5.57 14.77
N GLU A 231 12.93 -5.90 14.09
CA GLU A 231 13.59 -5.01 13.17
C GLU A 231 13.30 -5.43 11.74
N THR A 232 12.66 -4.54 10.99
CA THR A 232 12.52 -4.68 9.54
C THR A 232 13.70 -3.95 8.89
N PRO A 233 14.55 -4.63 8.11
CA PRO A 233 15.73 -4.03 7.49
C PRO A 233 15.44 -2.81 6.62
N ALA A 234 16.46 -2.00 6.35
CA ALA A 234 16.35 -0.94 5.35
C ALA A 234 16.03 -1.55 3.97
N HIS A 235 15.19 -0.88 3.19
CA HIS A 235 14.77 -1.27 1.84
C HIS A 235 14.00 -2.60 1.72
N SER A 236 13.57 -3.21 2.83
CA SER A 236 12.81 -4.47 2.77
C SER A 236 11.30 -4.26 2.83
N TYR A 237 10.83 -3.22 3.53
CA TYR A 237 9.41 -2.91 3.61
C TYR A 237 9.01 -1.95 2.50
N HIS A 238 7.96 -2.32 1.78
CA HIS A 238 7.41 -1.52 0.72
C HIS A 238 5.90 -1.64 0.67
N THR A 239 5.25 -0.55 0.27
CA THR A 239 3.82 -0.54 -0.04
C THR A 239 3.63 -0.05 -1.47
N THR A 240 2.52 -0.45 -2.08
CA THR A 240 2.15 -0.03 -3.43
C THR A 240 0.78 0.62 -3.42
N GLY A 241 0.67 1.80 -4.01
CA GLY A 241 -0.60 2.46 -4.28
C GLY A 241 -0.80 2.66 -5.78
N THR A 242 -2.02 2.96 -6.18
CA THR A 242 -2.31 3.37 -7.57
C THR A 242 -2.09 4.86 -7.75
N CYS A 243 -1.80 5.27 -8.98
CA CYS A 243 -1.76 6.64 -9.42
C CYS A 243 -2.74 6.84 -10.57
N SER A 244 -3.38 8.00 -10.62
CA SER A 244 -4.26 8.37 -11.73
C SER A 244 -4.19 9.86 -12.00
N LEU A 245 -4.56 10.23 -13.22
CA LEU A 245 -4.95 11.61 -13.51
C LEU A 245 -6.30 11.90 -12.81
N PRO A 246 -6.54 13.14 -12.38
CA PRO A 246 -7.83 13.57 -11.83
C PRO A 246 -8.96 13.56 -12.87
#